data_AF-A0A5C7ESL4-F1
#
_entry.id   AF-A0A5C7ESL4-F1
#
_cell.length_a   1.000
_cell.length_b   1.000
_cell.length_c   1.000
_cell.angle_alpha   90.00
_cell.angle_beta   90.00
_cell.angle_gamma   90.00
#
_symmetry.space_group_name_H-M   'P 1'
#
loop_
_entity.id
_entity.type
_entity.pdbx_description
1 polymer ?
#
loop_
_entity_poly.entity_id
_entity_poly.type
_entity_poly.pdbx_seq_one_letter_code
_entity_poly.pdbx_strand_id
1 'polypeptide(L)' 'MIPKSKEVVRDTLIAGAFIVMGALLPGSLLDKGFEAHVGGIALGIGIGWLVKSIIDHSKGAKYES' A
#
# COMPACT_ATOMS: atom_id res chain seq x y z
N MET A 1 11.78 13.53 -9.96
CA MET A 1 12.78 13.10 -8.96
C MET A 1 12.06 12.23 -7.95
N ILE A 2 12.31 10.92 -7.90
CA ILE A 2 11.69 10.05 -6.89
C ILE A 2 12.28 10.49 -5.54
N PRO A 3 11.47 10.92 -4.56
CA PRO A 3 11.98 11.42 -3.30
C PRO A 3 12.71 10.26 -2.59
N LYS A 4 14.04 10.35 -2.50
CA LYS A 4 14.92 9.32 -1.92
C LYS A 4 14.97 9.38 -0.39
N SER A 5 13.89 9.79 0.28
CA SER A 5 13.84 9.64 1.74
C SER A 5 13.66 8.16 2.08
N LYS A 6 14.38 7.67 3.10
CA LYS A 6 14.19 6.32 3.64
C LYS A 6 12.73 6.03 3.99
N GLU A 7 11.97 7.06 4.35
CA GLU A 7 10.55 6.96 4.71
C GLU A 7 9.67 6.64 3.51
N VAL A 8 9.92 7.27 2.35
CA VAL A 8 9.18 7.01 1.10
C VAL A 8 9.36 5.55 0.67
N VAL A 9 10.60 5.07 0.72
CA VAL A 9 10.94 3.69 0.34
C VAL A 9 10.28 2.71 1.31
N ARG A 10 10.32 3.00 2.61
CA ARG A 10 9.67 2.18 3.64
C ARG A 10 8.16 2.11 3.43
N ASP A 11 7.50 3.24 3.24
CA ASP A 11 6.05 3.25 3.06
C ASP A 11 5.61 2.59 1.76
N THR A 12 6.39 2.76 0.69
CA THR A 12 6.16 2.07 -0.60
C THR A 12 6.33 0.56 -0.45
N LEU A 13 7.32 0.10 0.33
CA LEU A 13 7.52 -1.33 0.63
C LEU A 13 6.37 -1.91 1.46
N ILE A 14 5.89 -1.18 2.48
CA ILE A 14 4.74 -1.59 3.30
C ILE A 14 3.49 -1.70 2.44
N ALA A 15 3.19 -0.66 1.65
CA ALA A 15 2.07 -0.67 0.73
C ALA A 15 2.15 -1.83 -0.28
N GLY A 16 3.33 -2.03 -0.88
CA GLY A 16 3.59 -3.11 -1.81
C GLY A 16 3.40 -4.49 -1.19
N ALA A 17 3.88 -4.71 0.03
CA ALA A 17 3.70 -5.98 0.75
C ALA A 17 2.22 -6.31 0.97
N PHE A 18 1.42 -5.33 1.41
CA PHE A 18 -0.03 -5.52 1.58
C PHE A 18 -0.78 -5.74 0.27
N ILE A 19 -0.38 -5.07 -0.82
CA ILE A 19 -0.97 -5.26 -2.15
C ILE A 19 -0.67 -6.67 -2.67
N VAL A 20 0.59 -7.10 -2.61
CA VAL A 20 1.02 -8.44 -3.04
C VAL A 20 0.31 -9.51 -2.21
N MET A 21 0.23 -9.32 -0.89
CA MET A 21 -0.47 -10.22 0.01
C MET A 21 -1.97 -10.29 -0.31
N GLY A 22 -2.64 -9.16 -0.52
CA GLY A 22 -4.06 -9.13 -0.86
C GLY A 22 -4.39 -9.70 -2.25
N ALA A 23 -3.48 -9.57 -3.22
CA ALA A 23 -3.70 -10.02 -4.59
C ALA A 23 -3.27 -11.48 -4.84
N LEU A 24 -2.20 -11.95 -4.20
CA LEU A 24 -1.56 -13.23 -4.50
C LEU A 24 -1.73 -14.30 -3.42
N LEU A 25 -2.34 -14.00 -2.26
CA LEU A 25 -2.66 -15.05 -1.29
C LEU A 25 -3.61 -16.09 -1.93
N PRO A 26 -3.34 -17.40 -1.76
CA PRO A 26 -4.26 -18.46 -2.17
C PRO A 26 -5.59 -18.27 -1.42
N GLY A 27 -6.71 -18.44 -2.12
CA GLY A 27 -8.01 -17.91 -1.69
C GLY A 27 -8.25 -16.46 -2.13
N SER A 28 -7.63 -16.06 -3.24
CA SER A 28 -7.74 -14.73 -3.89
C SER A 28 -9.18 -14.23 -4.00
N LEU A 29 -9.36 -12.92 -4.16
CA LEU A 29 -10.63 -12.17 -4.31
C LEU A 29 -11.72 -12.78 -5.22
N LEU A 30 -11.36 -13.77 -6.04
CA LEU A 30 -12.23 -14.52 -6.93
C LEU A 30 -12.90 -15.75 -6.27
N ASP A 31 -12.47 -16.15 -5.07
CA ASP A 31 -13.00 -17.29 -4.32
C ASP A 31 -14.05 -16.86 -3.28
N LYS A 32 -15.05 -17.69 -3.00
CA LYS A 32 -16.19 -17.33 -2.13
C LYS A 32 -15.96 -17.69 -0.66
N GLY A 33 -14.76 -17.44 -0.14
CA GLY A 33 -14.32 -17.84 1.20
C GLY A 33 -13.85 -16.69 2.09
N PHE A 34 -13.64 -16.97 3.37
CA PHE A 34 -13.06 -16.03 4.35
C PHE A 34 -11.68 -15.51 3.91
N GLU A 35 -10.91 -16.33 3.19
CA GLU A 35 -9.60 -15.96 2.64
C GLU A 35 -9.69 -14.79 1.64
N ALA A 36 -10.74 -14.74 0.81
CA ALA A 36 -10.98 -13.63 -0.10
C ALA A 36 -11.35 -12.33 0.65
N HIS A 37 -11.99 -12.45 1.81
CA HIS A 37 -12.29 -11.31 2.69
C HIS A 37 -11.00 -10.76 3.31
N VAL A 38 -10.13 -11.63 3.82
CA VAL A 38 -8.82 -11.25 4.37
C VAL A 38 -7.92 -10.66 3.28
N GLY A 39 -7.92 -11.26 2.08
CA GLY A 39 -7.22 -10.74 0.90
C GLY A 39 -7.73 -9.35 0.50
N GLY A 40 -9.04 -9.13 0.51
CA GLY A 40 -9.64 -7.81 0.24
C GLY A 40 -9.29 -6.75 1.27
N ILE A 41 -9.27 -7.10 2.56
CA ILE A 41 -8.82 -6.19 3.63
C ILE A 41 -7.34 -5.84 3.45
N ALA A 42 -6.49 -6.84 3.21
CA ALA A 42 -5.06 -6.63 2.98
C ALA A 42 -4.82 -5.74 1.76
N LEU A 43 -5.52 -5.97 0.64
CA LEU A 43 -5.44 -5.15 -0.56
C LEU A 43 -5.90 -3.71 -0.29
N GLY A 44 -7.02 -3.55 0.43
CA GLY A 44 -7.55 -2.24 0.82
C GLY A 44 -6.57 -1.45 1.70
N ILE A 45 -5.94 -2.12 2.68
CA ILE A 45 -4.89 -1.52 3.52
C ILE A 45 -3.68 -1.12 2.68
N GLY A 46 -3.24 -1.96 1.75
CA GLY A 46 -2.10 -1.67 0.87
C GLY A 46 -2.32 -0.47 -0.03
N ILE A 47 -3.49 -0.39 -0.67
CA ILE A 47 -3.88 0.77 -1.49
C ILE A 47 -4.01 2.03 -0.63
N GLY A 48 -4.64 1.92 0.55
CA GLY A 48 -4.77 3.04 1.49
C GLY A 48 -3.40 3.57 1.96
N TRP A 49 -2.47 2.68 2.27
CA TRP A 49 -1.10 3.05 2.66
C TRP A 49 -0.33 3.71 1.50
N LEU A 50 -0.54 3.22 0.27
CA LEU A 50 0.06 3.82 -0.92
C LEU A 50 -0.43 5.26 -1.13
N VAL A 51 -1.74 5.48 -1.07
CA VAL A 51 -2.34 6.82 -1.21
C VAL A 51 -1.88 7.74 -0.08
N LYS A 52 -1.86 7.27 1.17
CA LYS A 52 -1.34 8.02 2.31
C LYS A 52 0.12 8.43 2.09
N SER A 53 0.98 7.49 1.68
CA SER A 53 2.39 7.76 1.40
C SER A 53 2.56 8.82 0.31
N ILE A 54 1.80 8.72 -0.79
CA ILE A 54 1.81 9.72 -1.86
C ILE A 54 1.42 11.11 -1.33
N ILE A 55 0.36 11.20 -0.52
CA ILE A 55 -0.10 12.47 0.05
C ILE A 55 0.95 13.06 1.02
N ASP A 56 1.49 12.25 1.93
CA ASP A 56 2.44 12.69 2.95
C ASP A 56 3.74 13.18 2.31
N HIS A 57 4.25 12.47 1.31
CA HIS A 57 5.48 12.86 0.60
C HIS A 57 5.26 13.96 -0.44
N SER A 58 4.05 14.10 -0.99
CA SER A 58 3.69 15.24 -1.84
C SER A 58 3.48 16.53 -1.03
N LYS A 59 3.01 16.44 0.22
CA LYS A 59 2.85 17.59 1.13
C LYS A 59 4.17 17.98 1.80
N GLY A 60 5.03 17.03 2.15
CA GLY A 60 6.38 17.31 2.65
C GLY A 60 7.21 18.15 1.68
N ALA A 61 7.06 17.92 0.37
CA ALA A 61 7.68 18.75 -0.67
C ALA A 61 7.15 20.19 -0.75
N LYS A 62 6.04 20.51 -0.06
CA LYS A 62 5.38 21.83 -0.09
C LYS A 62 5.63 22.68 1.16
N TYR A 63 6.21 22.11 2.22
CA TYR A 63 6.59 22.84 3.44
C TYR A 63 8.05 23.34 3.43
N GLU A 64 8.83 22.98 2.41
CA GLU A 64 10.10 23.63 2.06
C GLU A 64 9.90 24.49 0.80
N SER A 65 9.31 25.67 0.95
CA SER A 65 9.33 26.74 -0.07
C SER A 65 9.25 28.10 0.62
#